data_AF-A0A943BUC8-F1
#
_entry.id   AF-A0A943BUC8-F1
#
_cell.length_a   1.000
_cell.length_b   1.000
_cell.length_c   1.000
_cell.angle_alpha   90.00
_cell.angle_beta   90.00
_cell.angle_gamma   90.00
#
_symmetry.space_group_name_H-M   'P 1'
#
loop_
_entity.id
_entity.type
_entity.pdbx_description
1 polymer ?
#
loop_
_entity_poly.entity_id
_entity_poly.type
_entity_poly.pdbx_seq_one_letter_code
_entity_poly.pdbx_strand_id
1 'polypeptide(L)'
;MDKKEILRYLLTRSTVQDEALNSLIDEIIAEAQQSCTPKSIYRIFDCSVSEDALTVCEKEFKSRRLAQNLAGCKRVAIMAATLGTPGDMLLRLHSSEGAKLVTTQAVLAAYIEEVCDGLQAEIERENNVKTRQRYSPGYFDLDISEQKKIFELVDITKRCGITLTDSFQMIPTKSVTAFAGIE
;
A
#
# COMPACT_ATOMS: atom_id res chain seq x y z
N MET A 1 -4.00 -9.39 -10.96
CA MET A 1 -5.13 -8.68 -10.32
C MET A 1 -6.36 -9.56 -10.27
N ASP A 2 -6.89 -9.83 -9.08
CA ASP A 2 -8.12 -10.62 -8.90
C ASP A 2 -9.37 -9.76 -9.16
N LYS A 3 -10.19 -10.17 -10.13
CA LYS A 3 -11.47 -9.51 -10.43
C LYS A 3 -12.42 -9.48 -9.23
N LYS A 4 -12.37 -10.49 -8.34
CA LYS A 4 -13.21 -10.50 -7.13
C LYS A 4 -12.87 -9.34 -6.22
N GLU A 5 -11.58 -9.01 -6.09
CA GLU A 5 -11.14 -7.86 -5.30
C GLU A 5 -11.51 -6.53 -5.95
N ILE A 6 -11.41 -6.43 -7.28
CA ILE A 6 -11.86 -5.25 -8.02
C ILE A 6 -13.38 -5.05 -7.81
N LEU A 7 -14.18 -6.11 -7.94
CA LEU A 7 -15.62 -6.06 -7.68
C LEU A 7 -15.94 -5.67 -6.23
N ARG A 8 -15.13 -6.12 -5.26
CA ARG A 8 -15.26 -5.70 -3.86
C ARG A 8 -15.02 -4.19 -3.71
N TYR A 9 -14.00 -3.62 -4.34
CA TYR A 9 -13.78 -2.17 -4.36
C TYR A 9 -14.89 -1.40 -5.08
N LEU A 10 -15.56 -2.02 -6.05
CA LEU A 10 -16.75 -1.50 -6.71
C LEU A 10 -18.04 -1.68 -5.89
N LEU A 11 -17.97 -2.21 -4.66
CA LEU A 11 -19.13 -2.54 -3.81
C LEU A 11 -20.14 -3.45 -4.50
N THR A 12 -19.64 -4.29 -5.40
CA THR A 12 -20.43 -5.18 -6.25
C THR A 12 -20.18 -6.65 -5.86
N ARG A 13 -21.21 -7.49 -5.99
CA ARG A 13 -21.08 -8.92 -5.68
C ARG A 13 -20.08 -9.57 -6.62
N SER A 14 -19.22 -10.43 -6.09
CA SER A 14 -18.25 -11.21 -6.88
C SER A 14 -18.88 -12.18 -7.88
N THR A 15 -20.19 -12.44 -7.76
CA THR A 15 -20.98 -13.30 -8.66
C THR A 15 -21.74 -12.53 -9.74
N VAL A 16 -21.49 -11.22 -9.90
CA VAL A 16 -22.16 -10.43 -10.94
C VAL A 16 -21.81 -10.95 -12.33
N GLN A 17 -22.83 -11.10 -13.18
CA GLN A 17 -22.70 -11.56 -14.57
C GLN A 17 -23.04 -10.42 -15.54
N ASP A 18 -22.51 -9.22 -15.26
CA ASP A 18 -22.64 -8.07 -16.15
C ASP A 18 -21.46 -8.09 -17.13
N GLU A 19 -21.72 -8.44 -18.39
CA GLU A 19 -20.68 -8.52 -19.42
C GLU A 19 -20.04 -7.18 -19.70
N ALA A 20 -20.81 -6.09 -19.73
CA ALA A 20 -20.29 -4.75 -20.01
C ALA A 20 -19.33 -4.29 -18.91
N LEU A 21 -19.69 -4.53 -17.63
CA LEU A 21 -18.80 -4.24 -16.50
C LEU A 21 -17.53 -5.11 -16.56
N ASN A 22 -17.66 -6.40 -16.85
CA ASN A 22 -16.51 -7.30 -16.92
C ASN A 22 -15.55 -6.91 -18.04
N SER A 23 -16.06 -6.55 -19.22
CA SER A 23 -15.24 -6.04 -20.32
C SER A 23 -14.55 -4.73 -19.98
N LEU A 24 -15.25 -3.81 -19.29
CA LEU A 24 -14.65 -2.56 -18.82
C LEU A 24 -13.53 -2.79 -17.80
N ILE A 25 -13.70 -3.75 -16.89
CA ILE A 25 -12.66 -4.15 -15.93
C ILE A 25 -11.43 -4.69 -16.68
N ASP A 26 -11.63 -5.56 -17.68
CA ASP A 26 -10.54 -6.15 -18.46
C ASP A 26 -9.76 -5.10 -19.26
N GLU A 27 -10.46 -4.16 -19.89
CA GLU A 27 -9.86 -3.02 -20.60
C GLU A 27 -8.94 -2.22 -19.67
N ILE A 28 -9.46 -1.79 -18.51
CA ILE A 28 -8.72 -0.96 -17.57
C ILE A 28 -7.57 -1.73 -16.91
N ILE A 29 -7.72 -3.04 -16.67
CA ILE A 29 -6.63 -3.91 -16.22
C ILE A 29 -5.48 -3.87 -17.23
N ALA A 30 -5.78 -4.04 -18.51
CA ALA A 30 -4.77 -4.06 -19.57
C ALA A 30 -4.06 -2.69 -19.67
N GLU A 31 -4.82 -1.60 -19.64
CA GLU A 31 -4.26 -0.23 -19.63
C GLU A 31 -3.34 0.01 -18.42
N ALA A 32 -3.77 -0.39 -17.23
CA ALA A 32 -3.00 -0.22 -16.00
C ALA A 32 -1.71 -1.05 -16.03
N GLN A 33 -1.75 -2.30 -16.50
CA GLN A 33 -0.56 -3.15 -16.62
C GLN A 33 0.42 -2.65 -17.70
N GLN A 34 -0.08 -2.05 -18.77
CA GLN A 34 0.75 -1.51 -19.84
C GLN A 34 1.44 -0.20 -19.44
N SER A 35 0.76 0.65 -18.65
CA SER A 35 1.21 2.01 -18.37
C SER A 35 1.88 2.19 -17.02
N CYS A 36 1.40 1.53 -15.96
CA CYS A 36 1.98 1.66 -14.62
C CYS A 36 3.35 1.00 -14.56
N THR A 37 4.26 1.60 -13.79
CA THR A 37 5.59 1.06 -13.53
C THR A 37 5.78 0.93 -12.03
N PRO A 38 5.31 -0.19 -11.44
CA PRO A 38 5.38 -0.37 -10.01
C PRO A 38 6.82 -0.26 -9.49
N LYS A 39 6.98 0.45 -8.38
CA LYS A 39 8.24 0.50 -7.63
C LYS A 39 7.96 0.18 -6.18
N SER A 40 8.86 -0.58 -5.58
CA SER A 40 8.80 -0.97 -4.19
C SER A 40 10.16 -0.88 -3.52
N ILE A 41 10.15 -0.71 -2.22
CA ILE A 41 11.31 -0.81 -1.35
C ILE A 41 10.89 -1.31 0.01
N TYR A 42 11.75 -2.08 0.67
CA TYR A 42 11.63 -2.36 2.08
C TYR A 42 12.98 -2.26 2.78
N ARG A 43 12.93 -2.10 4.10
CA ARG A 43 14.08 -2.28 4.99
C ARG A 43 13.62 -2.97 6.27
N ILE A 44 14.46 -3.82 6.82
CA ILE A 44 14.21 -4.49 8.10
C ILE A 44 15.04 -3.80 9.17
N PHE A 45 14.43 -3.58 10.33
CA PHE A 45 15.05 -2.97 11.49
C PHE A 45 14.81 -3.82 12.72
N ASP A 46 15.74 -3.77 13.67
CA ASP A 46 15.43 -4.12 15.05
C ASP A 46 14.42 -3.12 15.60
N CYS A 47 13.49 -3.61 16.42
CA CYS A 47 12.46 -2.78 17.03
C CYS A 47 12.19 -3.18 18.48
N SER A 48 11.68 -2.21 19.24
CA SER A 48 11.09 -2.45 20.55
C SER A 48 9.60 -2.12 20.49
N VAL A 49 8.78 -2.98 21.05
CA VAL A 49 7.32 -2.80 21.10
C VAL A 49 6.92 -2.69 22.57
N SER A 50 6.35 -1.56 22.93
CA SER A 50 5.77 -1.28 24.24
C SER A 50 4.26 -1.53 24.23
N GLU A 51 3.53 -1.10 25.26
CA GLU A 51 2.07 -1.26 25.31
C GLU A 51 1.34 -0.38 24.27
N ASP A 52 1.88 0.80 23.96
CA ASP A 52 1.23 1.83 23.15
C ASP A 52 2.11 2.43 22.05
N ALA A 53 3.33 1.93 21.86
CA ALA A 53 4.23 2.42 20.82
C ALA A 53 5.17 1.36 20.24
N LEU A 54 5.54 1.56 18.98
CA LEU A 54 6.65 0.90 18.29
C LEU A 54 7.85 1.85 18.24
N THR A 55 9.04 1.38 18.57
CA THR A 55 10.28 2.16 18.47
C THR A 55 11.25 1.51 17.49
N VAL A 56 11.73 2.29 16.52
CA VAL A 56 12.67 1.89 15.46
C VAL A 56 13.71 2.98 15.28
N CYS A 57 15.00 2.67 15.45
CA CYS A 57 16.10 3.63 15.31
C CYS A 57 15.84 4.99 16.01
N GLU A 58 15.49 4.93 17.31
CA GLU A 58 15.17 6.11 18.15
C GLU A 58 13.91 6.89 17.73
N LYS A 59 13.20 6.44 16.69
CA LYS A 59 11.90 6.99 16.28
C LYS A 59 10.78 6.18 16.91
N GLU A 60 9.98 6.86 17.72
CA GLU A 60 8.80 6.28 18.36
C GLU A 60 7.54 6.56 17.53
N PHE A 61 6.73 5.53 17.28
CA PHE A 61 5.44 5.57 16.61
C PHE A 61 4.35 5.25 17.65
N LYS A 62 3.64 6.28 18.11
CA LYS A 62 2.58 6.13 19.11
C LYS A 62 1.31 5.61 18.46
N SER A 63 0.94 4.37 18.78
CA SER A 63 -0.31 3.73 18.38
C SER A 63 -0.46 2.44 19.17
N ARG A 64 -1.55 2.32 19.93
CA ARG A 64 -1.87 1.12 20.69
C ARG A 64 -2.22 -0.02 19.75
N ARG A 65 -2.91 0.25 18.63
CA ARG A 65 -3.27 -0.79 17.66
C ARG A 65 -2.05 -1.33 16.92
N LEU A 66 -1.10 -0.46 16.54
CA LEU A 66 0.17 -0.89 15.96
C LEU A 66 0.96 -1.75 16.97
N ALA A 67 1.10 -1.28 18.21
CA ALA A 67 1.81 -2.02 19.25
C ALA A 67 1.18 -3.41 19.50
N GLN A 68 -0.16 -3.49 19.58
CA GLN A 68 -0.87 -4.76 19.69
C GLN A 68 -0.63 -5.70 18.50
N ASN A 69 -0.65 -5.18 17.28
CA ASN A 69 -0.41 -5.97 16.07
C ASN A 69 1.03 -6.54 16.03
N LEU A 70 2.00 -5.77 16.54
CA LEU A 70 3.42 -6.11 16.54
C LEU A 70 3.89 -6.72 17.88
N ALA A 71 2.98 -7.06 18.78
CA ALA A 71 3.33 -7.56 20.11
C ALA A 71 4.25 -8.80 20.02
N GLY A 72 5.39 -8.73 20.73
CA GLY A 72 6.40 -9.78 20.75
C GLY A 72 7.40 -9.77 19.59
N CYS A 73 7.18 -8.97 18.55
CA CYS A 73 8.14 -8.81 17.45
C CYS A 73 9.39 -8.06 17.93
N LYS A 74 10.57 -8.58 17.55
CA LYS A 74 11.87 -7.93 17.78
C LYS A 74 12.43 -7.24 16.55
N ARG A 75 11.82 -7.51 15.39
CA ARG A 75 12.15 -6.90 14.11
C ARG A 75 10.88 -6.47 13.40
N VAL A 76 11.01 -5.46 12.56
CA VAL A 76 9.92 -4.95 11.73
C VAL A 76 10.45 -4.66 10.33
N ALA A 77 9.71 -5.10 9.31
CA ALA A 77 9.90 -4.63 7.95
C ALA A 77 9.09 -3.35 7.77
N ILE A 78 9.75 -2.30 7.29
CA ILE A 78 9.10 -1.06 6.86
C ILE A 78 9.20 -1.03 5.34
N MET A 79 8.05 -0.91 4.68
CA MET A 79 7.94 -1.01 3.23
C MET A 79 7.21 0.18 2.63
N ALA A 80 7.51 0.45 1.36
CA ALA A 80 6.79 1.39 0.52
C ALA A 80 6.62 0.82 -0.89
N ALA A 81 5.48 1.11 -1.51
CA ALA A 81 5.18 0.72 -2.88
C ALA A 81 4.39 1.83 -3.59
N THR A 82 4.51 1.93 -4.91
CA THR A 82 3.75 2.86 -5.74
C THR A 82 3.51 2.28 -7.13
N LEU A 83 2.39 2.63 -7.76
CA LEU A 83 2.14 2.36 -9.19
C LEU A 83 2.77 3.42 -10.12
N GLY A 84 3.36 4.46 -9.55
CA GLY A 84 3.94 5.57 -10.30
C GLY A 84 2.92 6.62 -10.72
N THR A 85 3.40 7.71 -11.31
CA THR A 85 2.55 8.78 -11.86
C THR A 85 1.60 8.33 -12.98
N PRO A 86 1.87 7.27 -13.79
CA PRO A 86 0.91 6.80 -14.79
C PRO A 86 -0.46 6.40 -14.20
N GLY A 87 -0.49 5.85 -12.97
CA GLY A 87 -1.75 5.55 -12.28
C GLY A 87 -2.59 6.81 -12.03
N ASP A 88 -1.96 7.91 -11.64
CA ASP A 88 -2.63 9.20 -11.47
C ASP A 88 -3.08 9.79 -12.83
N MET A 89 -2.32 9.53 -13.90
CA MET A 89 -2.69 9.97 -15.26
C MET A 89 -3.93 9.22 -15.78
N LEU A 90 -4.04 7.91 -15.53
CA LEU A 90 -5.23 7.12 -15.87
C LEU A 90 -6.49 7.66 -15.17
N LEU A 91 -6.38 7.99 -13.88
CA LEU A 91 -7.49 8.59 -13.14
C LEU A 91 -7.94 9.93 -13.74
N ARG A 92 -6.99 10.76 -14.20
CA ARG A 92 -7.31 12.03 -14.87
C ARG A 92 -7.93 11.80 -16.24
N LEU A 93 -7.39 10.85 -17.01
CA LEU A 93 -7.90 10.50 -18.33
C LEU A 93 -9.37 10.07 -18.27
N HIS A 94 -9.72 9.25 -17.28
CA HIS A 94 -11.08 8.72 -17.12
C HIS A 94 -12.01 9.63 -16.29
N SER A 95 -11.55 10.83 -15.88
CA SER A 95 -12.27 11.66 -14.90
C SER A 95 -13.66 12.13 -15.35
N SER A 96 -13.91 12.24 -16.66
CA SER A 96 -15.21 12.62 -17.24
C SER A 96 -16.18 11.45 -17.40
N GLU A 97 -15.73 10.21 -17.24
CA GLU A 97 -16.54 9.01 -17.48
C GLU A 97 -16.80 8.30 -16.15
N GLY A 98 -17.95 8.56 -15.52
CA GLY A 98 -18.23 8.12 -14.14
C GLY A 98 -17.97 6.64 -13.89
N ALA A 99 -18.48 5.75 -14.74
CA ALA A 99 -18.25 4.31 -14.63
C ALA A 99 -16.79 3.92 -14.86
N LYS A 100 -16.12 4.51 -15.86
CA LYS A 100 -14.72 4.24 -16.18
C LYS A 100 -13.80 4.73 -15.05
N LEU A 101 -14.05 5.91 -14.48
CA LEU A 101 -13.32 6.46 -13.35
C LEU A 101 -13.38 5.55 -12.12
N VAL A 102 -14.59 5.15 -11.72
CA VAL A 102 -14.79 4.33 -10.52
C VAL A 102 -14.16 2.94 -10.72
N THR A 103 -14.29 2.35 -11.91
CA THR A 103 -13.59 1.10 -12.25
C THR A 103 -12.07 1.27 -12.24
N THR A 104 -11.55 2.40 -12.74
CA THR A 104 -10.10 2.70 -12.67
C THR A 104 -9.61 2.83 -11.24
N GLN A 105 -10.38 3.48 -10.36
CA GLN A 105 -10.03 3.57 -8.94
C GLN A 105 -9.96 2.19 -8.28
N ALA A 106 -10.92 1.31 -8.58
CA ALA A 106 -10.97 -0.06 -8.08
C ALA A 106 -9.84 -0.95 -8.61
N VAL A 107 -9.56 -0.87 -9.92
CA VAL A 107 -8.44 -1.61 -10.55
C VAL A 107 -7.11 -1.17 -9.94
N LEU A 108 -6.85 0.14 -9.85
CA LEU A 108 -5.59 0.63 -9.27
C LEU A 108 -5.47 0.32 -7.77
N ALA A 109 -6.58 0.26 -7.03
CA ALA A 109 -6.58 -0.18 -5.64
C ALA A 109 -6.23 -1.67 -5.50
N ALA A 110 -6.81 -2.53 -6.34
CA ALA A 110 -6.44 -3.95 -6.37
C ALA A 110 -4.98 -4.16 -6.82
N TYR A 111 -4.50 -3.35 -7.78
CA TYR A 111 -3.16 -3.48 -8.30
C TYR A 111 -2.08 -3.12 -7.27
N ILE A 112 -2.24 -2.00 -6.55
CA ILE A 112 -1.25 -1.63 -5.54
C ILE A 112 -1.21 -2.66 -4.39
N GLU A 113 -2.34 -3.27 -4.05
CA GLU A 113 -2.35 -4.33 -3.03
C GLU A 113 -1.65 -5.60 -3.49
N GLU A 114 -1.82 -6.01 -4.75
CA GLU A 114 -1.06 -7.13 -5.31
C GLU A 114 0.47 -6.88 -5.26
N VAL A 115 0.90 -5.63 -5.51
CA VAL A 115 2.31 -5.24 -5.37
C VAL A 115 2.76 -5.34 -3.90
N CYS A 116 1.94 -4.89 -2.96
CA CYS A 116 2.25 -4.96 -1.53
C CYS A 116 2.28 -6.42 -1.01
N ASP A 117 1.36 -7.27 -1.46
CA ASP A 117 1.32 -8.70 -1.15
C ASP A 117 2.55 -9.42 -1.70
N GLY A 118 2.93 -9.12 -2.95
CA GLY A 118 4.14 -9.64 -3.56
C GLY A 118 5.40 -9.25 -2.79
N LEU A 119 5.51 -7.97 -2.39
CA LEU A 119 6.64 -7.48 -1.60
C LEU A 119 6.69 -8.11 -0.21
N GLN A 120 5.55 -8.31 0.44
CA GLN A 120 5.50 -9.00 1.74
C GLN A 120 5.94 -10.47 1.61
N ALA A 121 5.47 -11.17 0.57
CA ALA A 121 5.90 -12.54 0.29
C ALA A 121 7.39 -12.63 -0.05
N GLU A 122 7.94 -11.64 -0.76
CA GLU A 122 9.38 -11.51 -1.02
C GLU A 122 10.17 -11.37 0.29
N ILE A 123 9.75 -10.47 1.19
CA ILE A 123 10.37 -10.29 2.51
C ILE A 123 10.37 -11.60 3.30
N GLU A 124 9.25 -12.30 3.37
CA GLU A 124 9.13 -13.59 4.06
C GLU A 124 10.08 -14.64 3.48
N ARG A 125 10.09 -14.77 2.15
CA ARG A 125 10.91 -15.75 1.42
C ARG A 125 12.40 -15.50 1.59
N GLU A 126 12.85 -14.26 1.41
CA GLU A 126 14.27 -13.91 1.41
C GLU A 126 14.90 -13.95 2.79
N ASN A 127 14.10 -13.72 3.84
CA ASN A 127 14.58 -13.71 5.21
C ASN A 127 14.22 -14.99 5.98
N ASN A 128 13.47 -15.91 5.36
CA ASN A 128 12.94 -17.12 5.99
C ASN A 128 12.17 -16.82 7.29
N VAL A 129 11.22 -15.90 7.20
CA VAL A 129 10.41 -15.43 8.34
C VAL A 129 8.92 -15.42 8.01
N LYS A 130 8.10 -15.22 9.04
CA LYS A 130 6.69 -14.84 8.90
C LYS A 130 6.46 -13.41 9.34
N THR A 131 5.52 -12.76 8.68
CA THR A 131 5.17 -11.37 8.95
C THR A 131 3.73 -11.22 9.42
N ARG A 132 3.52 -10.25 10.31
CA ARG A 132 2.19 -9.81 10.76
C ARG A 132 1.46 -9.09 9.62
N GLN A 133 0.16 -8.89 9.79
CA GLN A 133 -0.63 -8.07 8.87
C GLN A 133 -0.04 -6.65 8.78
N ARG A 134 0.01 -6.11 7.55
CA ARG A 134 0.51 -4.76 7.28
C ARG A 134 -0.30 -3.71 8.02
N TYR A 135 0.38 -2.71 8.57
CA TYR A 135 -0.23 -1.59 9.29
C TYR A 135 0.38 -0.28 8.80
N SER A 136 -0.44 0.74 8.53
CA SER A 136 -0.01 1.98 7.86
C SER A 136 -0.42 3.23 8.64
N PRO A 137 0.36 4.31 8.62
CA PRO A 137 -0.09 5.61 9.14
C PRO A 137 -1.38 6.10 8.46
N GLY A 138 -2.24 6.75 9.24
CA GLY A 138 -3.58 7.14 8.83
C GLY A 138 -4.65 6.08 9.07
N TYR A 139 -4.27 4.87 9.50
CA TYR A 139 -5.21 3.84 9.95
C TYR A 139 -5.35 3.83 11.48
N PHE A 140 -6.58 3.61 11.94
CA PHE A 140 -6.98 3.56 13.35
C PHE A 140 -6.44 4.74 14.18
N ASP A 141 -5.46 4.49 15.06
CA ASP A 141 -4.91 5.46 16.02
C ASP A 141 -3.46 5.87 15.69
N LEU A 142 -2.92 5.47 14.53
CA LEU A 142 -1.61 5.94 14.06
C LEU A 142 -1.79 7.16 13.15
N ASP A 143 -1.31 8.31 13.61
CA ASP A 143 -1.47 9.58 12.90
C ASP A 143 -0.77 9.56 11.52
N ILE A 144 -1.39 10.15 10.51
CA ILE A 144 -0.82 10.18 9.14
C ILE A 144 0.53 10.91 9.07
N SER A 145 0.79 11.85 9.99
CA SER A 145 2.06 12.58 10.05
C SER A 145 3.27 11.69 10.33
N GLU A 146 3.04 10.50 10.91
CA GLU A 146 4.03 9.47 11.16
C GLU A 146 4.69 8.94 9.87
N GLN A 147 4.07 9.16 8.71
CA GLN A 147 4.70 8.88 7.42
C GLN A 147 6.06 9.58 7.26
N LYS A 148 6.28 10.77 7.83
CA LYS A 148 7.58 11.45 7.75
C LYS A 148 8.72 10.58 8.28
N LYS A 149 8.49 9.91 9.42
CA LYS A 149 9.49 9.03 10.04
C LYS A 149 9.78 7.82 9.17
N ILE A 150 8.76 7.23 8.54
CA ILE A 150 8.92 6.13 7.58
C ILE A 150 9.77 6.56 6.37
N PHE A 151 9.48 7.73 5.81
CA PHE A 151 10.21 8.27 4.66
C PHE A 151 11.70 8.45 4.96
N GLU A 152 12.04 8.92 6.15
CA GLU A 152 13.43 9.05 6.62
C GLU A 152 14.10 7.69 6.83
N LEU A 153 13.43 6.71 7.45
CA LEU A 153 14.02 5.40 7.74
C LEU A 153 14.37 4.63 6.46
N VAL A 154 13.55 4.75 5.42
CA VAL A 154 13.64 3.92 4.20
C VAL A 154 14.19 4.69 2.99
N ASP A 155 14.49 5.98 3.13
CA ASP A 155 14.91 6.87 2.03
C ASP A 155 13.92 6.83 0.84
N ILE A 156 12.62 6.80 1.14
CA ILE A 156 11.55 6.50 0.17
C ILE A 156 11.62 7.43 -1.05
N THR A 157 11.78 8.74 -0.84
CA THR A 157 11.83 9.72 -1.93
C THR A 157 12.94 9.42 -2.93
N LYS A 158 14.14 9.11 -2.42
CA LYS A 158 15.31 8.85 -3.27
C LYS A 158 15.20 7.52 -4.00
N ARG A 159 14.60 6.50 -3.37
CA ARG A 159 14.63 5.11 -3.85
C ARG A 159 13.41 4.73 -4.67
N CYS A 160 12.23 5.22 -4.30
CA CYS A 160 10.95 4.94 -4.97
C CYS A 160 10.36 6.15 -5.70
N GLY A 161 10.86 7.37 -5.46
CA GLY A 161 10.33 8.58 -6.09
C GLY A 161 8.97 9.04 -5.54
N ILE A 162 8.55 8.49 -4.40
CA ILE A 162 7.32 8.92 -3.70
C ILE A 162 7.67 10.13 -2.85
N THR A 163 6.81 11.14 -2.82
CA THR A 163 6.96 12.36 -2.01
C THR A 163 5.76 12.54 -1.09
N LEU A 164 5.90 13.37 -0.06
CA LEU A 164 4.81 13.78 0.82
C LEU A 164 4.39 15.21 0.53
N THR A 165 3.09 15.47 0.54
CA THR A 165 2.54 16.83 0.62
C THR A 165 2.68 17.39 2.04
N ASP A 166 2.39 18.69 2.21
CA ASP A 166 2.32 19.32 3.54
C ASP A 166 1.27 18.68 4.45
N SER A 167 0.25 18.08 3.86
CA SER A 167 -0.80 17.30 4.53
C SER A 167 -0.48 15.81 4.65
N PHE A 168 0.77 15.40 4.44
CA PHE A 168 1.27 14.03 4.57
C PHE A 168 0.64 13.00 3.61
N GLN A 169 0.01 13.47 2.54
CA GLN A 169 -0.48 12.60 1.45
C GLN A 169 0.69 12.23 0.55
N MET A 170 0.65 11.03 -0.02
CA MET A 170 1.70 10.58 -0.93
C MET A 170 1.43 11.01 -2.37
N ILE A 171 2.50 11.37 -3.08
CA ILE A 171 2.52 11.57 -4.52
C ILE A 171 3.60 10.67 -5.10
N PRO A 172 3.28 9.74 -6.02
CA PRO A 172 1.96 9.49 -6.66
C PRO A 172 0.86 9.01 -5.70
N THR A 173 -0.42 9.19 -6.07
CA THR A 173 -1.53 8.93 -5.14
C THR A 173 -1.77 7.44 -4.87
N LYS A 174 -1.48 6.57 -5.83
CA LYS A 174 -1.52 5.12 -5.67
C LYS A 174 -0.20 4.61 -5.10
N SER A 175 0.03 4.96 -3.85
CA SER A 175 1.20 4.56 -3.07
C SER A 175 0.78 4.07 -1.69
N VAL A 176 1.56 3.16 -1.13
CA VAL A 176 1.36 2.57 0.20
C VAL A 176 2.68 2.63 0.96
N THR A 177 2.62 2.96 2.25
CA THR A 177 3.69 2.65 3.21
C THR A 177 3.11 1.75 4.30
N ALA A 178 3.89 0.83 4.84
CA ALA A 178 3.43 -0.05 5.91
C ALA A 178 4.55 -0.58 6.80
N PHE A 179 4.17 -0.95 8.01
CA PHE A 179 4.91 -1.82 8.91
C PHE A 179 4.40 -3.25 8.76
N ALA A 180 5.33 -4.21 8.75
CA ALA A 180 5.03 -5.63 8.91
C ALA A 180 5.96 -6.19 10.00
N GLY A 181 5.39 -6.50 11.16
CA GLY A 181 6.15 -7.12 12.26
C GLY A 181 6.68 -8.48 11.85
N ILE A 182 7.92 -8.81 12.21
CA ILE A 182 8.53 -10.10 11.93
C ILE A 182 8.42 -10.96 13.19
N GLU A 183 7.87 -12.17 13.02
CA GLU A 183 7.75 -13.18 14.09
C GLU A 183 9.10 -13.80 14.48
#